data_AF-A0A3C2E3V5-F1
#
_entry.id   AF-A0A3C2E3V5-F1
#
_cell.length_a   1.000
_cell.length_b   1.000
_cell.length_c   1.000
_cell.angle_alpha   90.00
_cell.angle_beta   90.00
_cell.angle_gamma   90.00
#
_symmetry.space_group_name_H-M   'P 1'
#
loop_
_entity.id
_entity.type
_entity.pdbx_description
1 polymer ?
#
loop_
_entity_poly.entity_id
_entity_poly.type
_entity_poly.pdbx_seq_one_letter_code
_entity_poly.pdbx_strand_id
1 'polypeptide(L)'
;LIAESDGFLILPGGVGTLEEIFDVLSRNRLGLQKKPVAFLNIDGFWDPLFKLMRKTEDEGFTPQGFSDGVLVESDPKTAVAHLLEALEANRDESQGAEQLNF
;
A
#
# COMPACT_ATOMS: atom_id res chain seq x y z
N LEU A 1 5.07 5.83 -14.36
CA LEU A 1 5.17 4.77 -13.33
C LEU A 1 3.85 4.62 -12.60
N ILE A 2 3.46 5.54 -11.71
CA ILE A 2 2.26 5.36 -10.87
C ILE A 2 0.96 5.17 -11.65
N ALA A 3 0.73 5.93 -12.73
CA ALA A 3 -0.50 5.84 -13.53
C ALA A 3 -0.69 4.46 -14.20
N GLU A 4 0.40 3.89 -14.71
CA GLU A 4 0.42 2.66 -15.53
C GLU A 4 0.56 1.36 -14.69
N SER A 5 0.75 1.47 -13.38
CA SER A 5 0.90 0.31 -12.49
C SER A 5 -0.44 -0.10 -11.89
N ASP A 6 -0.70 -1.38 -11.73
CA ASP A 6 -1.91 -1.85 -11.02
C ASP A 6 -1.68 -1.93 -9.50
N GLY A 7 -0.47 -2.27 -9.07
CA GLY A 7 -0.06 -2.34 -7.67
C GLY A 7 1.45 -2.16 -7.52
N PHE A 8 1.93 -2.11 -6.27
CA PHE A 8 3.33 -1.80 -5.96
C PHE A 8 3.93 -2.83 -4.99
N LEU A 9 5.06 -3.43 -5.36
CA LEU A 9 5.91 -4.21 -4.46
C LEU A 9 7.16 -3.40 -4.12
N ILE A 10 7.35 -3.15 -2.83
CA ILE A 10 8.39 -2.28 -2.31
C ILE A 10 9.53 -3.11 -1.74
N LEU A 11 10.67 -3.10 -2.43
CA LEU A 11 11.90 -3.74 -1.96
C LEU A 11 12.69 -2.80 -1.05
N PRO A 12 13.54 -3.31 -0.13
CA PRO A 12 14.46 -2.49 0.66
C PRO A 12 15.21 -1.46 -0.19
N GLY A 13 15.17 -0.19 0.24
CA GLY A 13 15.64 0.93 -0.56
C GLY A 13 15.93 2.17 0.27
N GLY A 14 16.45 3.19 -0.41
CA GLY A 14 16.86 4.46 0.21
C GLY A 14 15.86 5.60 -0.02
N VAL A 15 16.37 6.83 -0.02
CA VAL A 15 15.56 8.06 -0.14
C VAL A 15 14.69 8.10 -1.39
N GLY A 16 15.19 7.63 -2.54
CA GLY A 16 14.39 7.57 -3.77
C GLY A 16 13.18 6.65 -3.64
N THR A 17 13.38 5.46 -3.07
CA THR A 17 12.30 4.50 -2.80
C THR A 17 11.28 5.08 -1.82
N LEU A 18 11.73 5.76 -0.76
CA LEU A 18 10.84 6.42 0.19
C LEU A 18 9.99 7.51 -0.46
N GLU A 19 10.58 8.35 -1.31
CA GLU A 19 9.87 9.42 -2.03
C GLU A 19 8.74 8.84 -2.89
N GLU A 20 9.03 7.81 -3.68
CA GLU A 20 8.03 7.16 -4.53
C GLU A 20 6.89 6.51 -3.71
N ILE A 21 7.22 5.82 -2.61
CA ILE A 21 6.20 5.20 -1.75
C ILE A 21 5.29 6.26 -1.13
N PHE A 22 5.84 7.37 -0.64
CA PHE A 22 5.02 8.41 -0.02
C PHE A 22 4.12 9.12 -1.04
N ASP A 23 4.50 9.25 -2.31
CA ASP A 23 3.57 9.72 -3.36
C ASP A 23 2.39 8.74 -3.53
N VAL A 24 2.67 7.44 -3.62
CA VAL A 24 1.64 6.39 -3.74
C VAL A 24 0.71 6.38 -2.52
N LEU A 25 1.26 6.35 -1.31
CA LEU A 25 0.48 6.32 -0.06
C LEU A 25 -0.36 7.58 0.13
N SER A 26 0.17 8.76 -0.25
CA SER A 26 -0.56 10.02 -0.17
C SER A 26 -1.77 10.04 -1.12
N ARG A 27 -1.62 9.50 -2.34
CA ARG A 27 -2.73 9.37 -3.30
C ARG A 27 -3.77 8.36 -2.85
N ASN A 28 -3.36 7.23 -2.27
CA ASN A 28 -4.26 6.26 -1.65
C ASN A 28 -5.06 6.92 -0.52
N ARG A 29 -4.40 7.69 0.35
CA ARG A 29 -5.05 8.43 1.44
C ARG A 29 -6.11 9.42 0.94
N LEU A 30 -5.83 10.13 -0.16
CA LEU A 30 -6.76 11.09 -0.75
C LEU A 30 -7.88 10.41 -1.57
N GLY A 31 -7.88 9.08 -1.67
CA GLY A 31 -8.86 8.33 -2.48
C GLY A 31 -8.71 8.55 -3.99
N LEU A 32 -7.59 9.13 -4.44
CA LEU A 32 -7.33 9.39 -5.86
C LEU A 32 -7.05 8.10 -6.63
N GLN A 33 -6.64 7.05 -5.91
CA GLN A 33 -6.49 5.70 -6.42
C GLN A 33 -6.65 4.70 -5.25
N LYS A 34 -6.84 3.42 -5.58
CA LYS A 34 -6.89 2.31 -4.61
C LYS A 34 -5.94 1.19 -5.02
N LYS A 35 -4.69 1.53 -5.31
CA LYS A 35 -3.70 0.54 -5.78
C LYS A 35 -3.08 -0.16 -4.57
N PRO A 36 -3.07 -1.49 -4.51
CA PRO A 36 -2.50 -2.21 -3.37
C PRO A 36 -0.98 -2.02 -3.35
N VAL A 37 -0.44 -1.93 -2.13
CA VAL A 37 0.98 -1.72 -1.85
C VAL A 37 1.45 -2.81 -0.90
N ALA A 38 2.52 -3.52 -1.26
CA ALA A 38 3.16 -4.50 -0.40
C ALA A 38 4.61 -4.12 -0.12
N PHE A 39 5.01 -4.17 1.14
CA PHE A 39 6.40 -4.04 1.56
C PHE A 39 7.03 -5.41 1.71
N LEU A 40 8.15 -5.61 1.02
CA LEU A 40 9.00 -6.77 1.21
C LEU A 40 9.97 -6.48 2.38
N ASN A 41 9.57 -6.88 3.59
CA ASN A 41 10.26 -6.60 4.85
C ASN A 41 11.28 -7.68 5.22
N ILE A 42 12.33 -7.82 4.40
CA ILE A 42 13.43 -8.76 4.65
C ILE A 42 14.22 -8.31 5.88
N ASP A 43 14.43 -9.21 6.83
CA ASP A 43 15.18 -8.99 8.08
C ASP A 43 14.72 -7.75 8.88
N GLY A 44 13.45 -7.35 8.75
CA GLY A 44 12.89 -6.20 9.47
C GLY A 44 13.35 -4.83 8.94
N PHE A 45 13.86 -4.75 7.70
CA PHE A 45 14.36 -3.50 7.11
C PHE A 45 13.39 -2.32 7.22
N TRP A 46 12.08 -2.56 7.05
CA TRP A 46 11.03 -1.55 7.07
C TRP A 46 10.43 -1.30 8.46
N ASP A 47 10.81 -2.07 9.49
CA ASP A 47 10.28 -1.89 10.85
C ASP A 47 10.43 -0.45 11.38
N PRO A 48 11.55 0.26 11.15
CA PRO A 48 11.69 1.65 11.58
C PRO A 48 10.69 2.59 10.89
N LEU A 49 10.38 2.35 9.61
CA LEU A 49 9.40 3.13 8.86
C LEU A 49 8.00 2.89 9.41
N PHE A 50 7.60 1.64 9.63
CA PHE A 50 6.30 1.33 10.22
C PHE A 50 6.15 1.88 11.63
N LYS A 51 7.23 1.90 12.41
CA LYS A 51 7.24 2.56 13.72
C LYS A 51 7.01 4.07 13.59
N LEU A 52 7.60 4.73 12.59
CA LEU A 52 7.35 6.15 12.31
C LEU A 52 5.89 6.38 11.88
N MET A 53 5.35 5.56 10.99
CA MET A 53 3.95 5.68 10.56
C MET A 53 2.97 5.52 11.72
N ARG A 54 3.15 4.51 12.59
CA ARG A 54 2.34 4.38 13.81
C ARG A 54 2.46 5.61 14.72
N LYS A 55 3.66 6.17 14.85
CA LYS A 55 3.85 7.41 15.62
C LYS A 55 3.07 8.58 15.03
N THR A 56 2.96 8.71 13.70
CA THR A 56 2.16 9.78 13.09
C THR A 56 0.66 9.55 13.29
N GLU A 57 0.21 8.30 13.37
CA GLU A 57 -1.16 7.95 13.74
C GLU A 57 -1.45 8.29 15.21
N ASP A 58 -0.57 7.90 16.14
CA ASP A 58 -0.72 8.14 17.58
C ASP A 58 -0.79 9.64 17.92
N GLU A 59 -0.02 10.46 17.20
CA GLU A 59 -0.01 11.92 17.35
C GLU A 59 -1.13 12.63 16.57
N GLY A 60 -1.98 11.89 15.86
CA GLY A 60 -3.12 12.44 15.11
C GLY A 60 -2.77 13.17 13.81
N PHE A 61 -1.54 13.03 13.32
CA PHE A 61 -1.15 13.54 12.00
C PHE A 61 -1.64 12.65 10.85
N THR A 62 -1.91 11.38 11.15
CA THR A 62 -2.47 10.38 10.23
C THR A 62 -3.69 9.74 10.87
N PRO A 63 -4.77 9.42 10.10
CA PRO A 63 -5.89 8.66 10.63
C PRO A 63 -5.43 7.31 11.20
N GLN A 64 -6.03 6.90 12.31
CA GLN A 64 -5.77 5.59 12.93
C GLN A 64 -6.07 4.44 11.96
N GLY A 65 -5.19 3.45 11.92
CA GLY A 65 -5.30 2.27 11.05
C GLY A 65 -4.89 2.53 9.61
N PHE A 66 -4.30 3.68 9.29
CA PHE A 66 -3.80 3.97 7.94
C PHE A 66 -2.71 2.97 7.52
N SER A 67 -1.79 2.64 8.43
CA SER A 67 -0.72 1.66 8.21
C SER A 67 -1.22 0.22 8.07
N ASP A 68 -2.45 -0.09 8.50
CA ASP A 68 -3.07 -1.40 8.28
C ASP A 68 -3.50 -1.60 6.82
N GLY A 69 -3.57 -0.52 6.04
CA GLY A 69 -3.96 -0.54 4.63
C GLY A 69 -2.86 -1.00 3.66
N VAL A 70 -1.68 -1.38 4.15
CA VAL A 70 -0.59 -1.92 3.32
C VAL A 70 -0.26 -3.35 3.70
N LEU A 71 0.16 -4.14 2.71
CA LEU A 71 0.61 -5.52 2.90
C LEU A 71 2.08 -5.51 3.35
N VAL A 72 2.47 -6.43 4.22
CA VAL A 72 3.86 -6.57 4.69
C VAL A 72 4.23 -8.03 4.70
N GLU A 73 5.24 -8.40 3.92
CA GLU A 73 5.66 -9.78 3.75
C GLU A 73 7.18 -9.89 3.75
N SER A 74 7.72 -11.00 4.25
CA SER A 74 9.17 -11.26 4.21
C SER A 74 9.59 -12.17 3.04
N ASP A 75 8.63 -12.79 2.35
CA ASP A 75 8.86 -13.68 1.20
C ASP A 75 8.31 -13.06 -0.10
N PRO A 76 9.10 -13.00 -1.19
CA PRO A 76 8.65 -12.42 -2.45
C PRO A 76 7.43 -13.10 -3.07
N LYS A 77 7.31 -14.43 -2.96
CA LYS A 77 6.19 -15.15 -3.58
C LYS A 77 4.90 -14.85 -2.84
N THR A 78 4.94 -14.85 -1.50
CA THR A 78 3.79 -14.46 -0.68
C THR A 78 3.38 -13.01 -0.95
N ALA A 79 4.36 -12.09 -1.04
CA ALA A 79 4.08 -10.69 -1.34
C ALA A 79 3.37 -10.49 -2.69
N VAL A 80 3.81 -11.20 -3.73
CA VAL A 80 3.17 -11.16 -5.05
C VAL A 80 1.78 -11.81 -5.02
N ALA A 81 1.61 -12.95 -4.32
CA ALA A 81 0.31 -13.60 -4.20
C ALA A 81 -0.73 -12.68 -3.55
N HIS A 82 -0.41 -12.08 -2.40
CA HIS A 82 -1.32 -11.16 -1.71
C HIS A 82 -1.59 -9.88 -2.51
N LEU A 83 -0.61 -9.39 -3.30
CA LEU A 83 -0.85 -8.28 -4.22
C LEU A 83 -1.87 -8.66 -5.30
N LEU A 84 -1.75 -9.85 -5.90
CA LEU A 84 -2.68 -10.32 -6.93
C LEU A 84 -4.10 -10.49 -6.34
N GLU A 85 -4.23 -11.08 -5.16
CA GLU A 85 -5.51 -11.19 -4.45
C GLU A 85 -6.15 -9.82 -4.19
N ALA A 86 -5.36 -8.85 -3.73
CA ALA A 86 -5.85 -7.48 -3.51
C ALA A 86 -6.28 -6.79 -4.82
N LEU A 87 -5.59 -7.08 -5.93
CA LEU A 87 -5.97 -6.55 -7.25
C LEU A 87 -7.28 -7.13 -7.75
N GLU A 88 -7.52 -8.42 -7.54
CA GLU A 88 -8.79 -9.08 -7.88
C GLU A 88 -9.94 -8.49 -7.07
N ALA A 89 -9.76 -8.35 -5.74
CA ALA A 89 -10.77 -7.73 -4.87
C ALA A 89 -11.15 -6.30 -5.30
N ASN A 90 -10.17 -5.48 -5.66
CA ASN A 90 -10.43 -4.11 -6.13
C ASN A 90 -11.19 -4.05 -7.47
N ARG A 91 -10.98 -5.05 -8.35
CA ARG A 91 -11.71 -5.16 -9.63
C ARG A 91 -13.17 -5.52 -9.39
N ASP A 92 -13.42 -6.46 -8.49
CA ASP A 92 -14.77 -6.90 -8.12
C ASP A 92 -15.57 -5.77 -7.46
N GLU A 93 -14.96 -4.99 -6.57
CA GLU A 93 -15.58 -3.80 -5.98
C GLU A 93 -15.98 -2.76 -7.04
N SER A 94 -15.11 -2.52 -8.02
CA SER A 94 -15.34 -1.54 -9.08
C SER A 94 -16.49 -1.97 -10.00
N GLN A 95 -16.56 -3.26 -10.35
CA GLN A 95 -17.64 -3.81 -11.17
C GLN A 95 -18.98 -3.86 -10.42
N GLY A 96 -18.96 -4.17 -9.12
CA GLY A 96 -20.16 -4.16 -8.27
C GLY A 96 -20.73 -2.75 -8.07
N ALA A 97 -19.87 -1.74 -7.89
CA ALA A 97 -20.29 -0.34 -7.78
C ALA A 97 -20.93 0.20 -9.08
N GLU A 98 -20.48 -0.25 -10.25
CA GLU A 98 -21.09 0.13 -11.54
C GLU A 98 -22.47 -0.50 -11.75
N GLN A 99 -22.72 -1.71 -11.25
CA GLN A 99 -24.01 -2.41 -11.39
C GLN A 99 -25.12 -1.84 -10.50
N LEU A 100 -24.77 -1.19 -9.38
CA LEU A 100 -25.72 -0.59 -8.44
C LEU A 100 -26.16 0.84 -8.79
N ASN A 101 -25.59 1.44 -9.84
CA ASN A 101 -25.92 2.80 -10.30
C ASN A 101 -27.00 2.82 -11.41
N PHE A 102 -27.87 1.81 -11.47
CA PHE A 102 -29.04 1.76 -12.37
C PHE A 102 -30.36 1.79 -11.60
#